data_AF-A0A7S3FM55-F1
#
_entry.id   AF-A0A7S3FM55-F1
#
_cell.length_a   1.000
_cell.length_b   1.000
_cell.length_c   1.000
_cell.angle_alpha   90.00
_cell.angle_beta   90.00
_cell.angle_gamma   90.00
#
_symmetry.space_group_name_H-M   'P 1'
#
loop_
_entity.id
_entity.type
_entity.pdbx_description
1 polymer ?
#
loop_
_entity_poly.entity_id
_entity_poly.type
_entity_poly.pdbx_seq_one_letter_code
_entity_poly.pdbx_strand_id
1 'polypeptide(L)'
;VGPGLWLAAGCKLCERKASSQRKRHWMALCSVVVPDGLVPGDTFSVLFDEKLFSVEVADGLMAGSAMTLELPVNPPLDDSVLDSKRRNHSEVDVVVPDGVDAGDYFTVEVAGSAFEVELPEGVAAGDSLRVTLPACMGLPSGAIEIERLTLDATDPPASDTEYVCGVREAAFVRRALGESRRMASVVDRRANMLRSDDPNLRRDTTSTQTACTAGAANSTSQAHYTGKRVEVERSDGSFSPASIVAYDAQSDTYTLEVNGGTKWLVETGSIRELDRLALLRATAGFHEDCEPE
;
A
#
# COMPACT_ATOMS: atom_id res chain seq x y z
N VAL A 1 32.77 2.67 12.19
CA VAL A 1 32.45 1.30 12.60
C VAL A 1 30.94 1.23 12.67
N GLY A 2 30.29 0.78 11.60
CA GLY A 2 28.82 0.75 11.48
C GLY A 2 28.27 -0.61 11.90
N PRO A 3 27.01 -0.70 12.37
CA PRO A 3 26.40 -1.96 12.75
C PRO A 3 26.16 -2.83 11.52
N GLY A 4 26.90 -3.94 11.44
CA GLY A 4 26.76 -4.94 10.39
C GLY A 4 25.46 -5.74 10.56
N LEU A 5 24.69 -5.85 9.49
CA LEU A 5 23.65 -6.85 9.32
C LEU A 5 24.35 -8.22 9.13
N TRP A 6 24.08 -9.20 9.99
CA TRP A 6 24.71 -10.53 9.88
C TRP A 6 23.67 -11.59 9.51
N LEU A 7 23.98 -12.37 8.47
CA LEU A 7 23.16 -13.48 7.98
C LEU A 7 23.27 -14.70 8.90
N ALA A 8 22.12 -15.22 9.34
CA ALA A 8 22.03 -16.50 10.05
C ALA A 8 22.28 -17.69 9.10
N ALA A 9 23.14 -18.63 9.50
CA ALA A 9 23.49 -19.81 8.71
C ALA A 9 22.71 -21.06 9.20
N GLY A 10 21.99 -21.70 8.27
CA GLY A 10 21.58 -23.11 8.32
C GLY A 10 20.47 -23.49 9.30
N CYS A 11 19.22 -23.55 8.83
CA CYS A 11 18.10 -24.09 9.59
C CYS A 11 17.87 -25.57 9.21
N LYS A 12 18.00 -26.51 10.16
CA LYS A 12 17.60 -27.92 9.98
C LYS A 12 16.16 -28.07 10.47
N LEU A 13 15.23 -28.24 9.54
CA LEU A 13 13.82 -28.49 9.84
C LEU A 13 13.64 -29.94 10.34
N CYS A 14 13.23 -30.12 11.60
CA CYS A 14 12.93 -31.46 12.15
C CYS A 14 11.45 -31.79 11.98
N GLU A 15 11.11 -32.69 11.05
CA GLU A 15 9.76 -33.27 10.92
C GLU A 15 9.52 -34.37 11.96
N ARG A 16 8.53 -34.19 12.85
CA ARG A 16 7.93 -35.28 13.64
C ARG A 16 6.55 -35.63 13.10
N LYS A 17 6.41 -36.84 12.55
CA LYS A 17 5.16 -37.43 12.05
C LYS A 17 4.11 -37.64 13.15
N ALA A 18 2.85 -37.67 12.69
CA ALA A 18 1.65 -38.32 13.25
C ALA A 18 0.60 -37.43 13.96
N SER A 19 -0.43 -37.09 13.18
CA SER A 19 -1.88 -37.22 13.46
C SER A 19 -2.43 -36.73 14.82
N SER A 20 -2.78 -35.45 14.88
CA SER A 20 -3.95 -34.92 15.61
C SER A 20 -4.04 -33.43 15.28
N GLN A 21 -5.17 -32.94 14.78
CA GLN A 21 -5.46 -31.53 14.46
C GLN A 21 -5.51 -30.65 15.73
N ARG A 22 -4.44 -30.64 16.50
CA ARG A 22 -4.13 -29.52 17.39
C ARG A 22 -3.23 -28.60 16.57
N LYS A 23 -3.49 -27.29 16.57
CA LYS A 23 -2.59 -26.27 16.01
C LYS A 23 -1.17 -26.60 16.47
N ARG A 24 -0.39 -27.28 15.63
CA ARG A 24 0.99 -27.61 15.95
C ARG A 24 1.73 -26.33 15.70
N HIS A 25 2.16 -25.69 16.79
CA HIS A 25 3.14 -24.62 16.68
C HIS A 25 4.39 -25.25 16.09
N TRP A 26 4.75 -24.79 14.89
CA TRP A 26 6.02 -25.18 14.28
C TRP A 26 7.10 -24.36 14.98
N MET A 27 8.07 -25.06 15.58
CA MET A 27 9.24 -24.44 16.19
C MET A 27 10.46 -24.82 15.34
N ALA A 28 11.26 -23.82 14.95
CA ALA A 28 12.56 -24.07 14.36
C ALA A 28 13.66 -23.73 15.36
N LEU A 29 14.73 -24.51 15.26
CA LEU A 29 15.97 -24.29 15.98
C LEU A 29 16.92 -23.54 15.05
N CYS A 30 17.30 -22.32 15.42
CA CYS A 30 18.29 -21.52 14.72
C CYS A 30 19.55 -21.39 15.59
N SER A 31 20.74 -21.58 15.00
CA SER A 31 22.00 -21.32 15.68
C SER A 31 22.48 -19.91 15.34
N VAL A 32 22.63 -19.07 16.36
CA VAL A 32 23.08 -17.68 16.20
C VAL A 32 24.35 -17.47 17.01
N VAL A 33 25.31 -16.74 16.45
CA VAL A 33 26.55 -16.37 17.14
C VAL A 33 26.36 -15.01 17.81
N VAL A 34 26.72 -14.90 19.08
CA VAL A 34 26.64 -13.64 19.84
C VAL A 34 27.62 -12.62 19.25
N PRO A 35 27.16 -11.44 18.81
CA PRO A 35 28.03 -10.37 18.32
C PRO A 35 29.11 -9.94 19.31
N ASP A 36 30.22 -9.42 18.79
CA ASP A 36 31.29 -8.88 19.61
C ASP A 36 30.82 -7.69 20.46
N GLY A 37 31.25 -7.67 21.72
CA GLY A 37 30.95 -6.58 22.65
C GLY A 37 29.64 -6.71 23.41
N LEU A 38 28.86 -7.78 23.21
CA LEU A 38 27.68 -8.09 24.02
C LEU A 38 28.04 -8.97 25.22
N VAL A 39 27.47 -8.65 26.38
CA VAL A 39 27.59 -9.42 27.63
C VAL A 39 26.27 -10.11 27.97
N PRO A 40 26.26 -11.12 28.86
CA PRO A 40 25.02 -11.71 29.35
C PRO A 40 24.02 -10.67 29.88
N GLY A 41 22.77 -10.79 29.46
CA GLY A 41 21.71 -9.82 29.73
C GLY A 41 21.53 -8.74 28.66
N ASP A 42 22.47 -8.58 27.72
CA ASP A 42 22.29 -7.65 26.60
C ASP A 42 21.29 -8.22 25.57
N THR A 43 20.50 -7.33 24.97
CA THR A 43 19.56 -7.66 23.89
C THR A 43 20.16 -7.35 22.53
N PHE A 44 19.96 -8.24 21.55
CA PHE A 44 20.26 -7.96 20.14
C PHE A 44 19.15 -8.45 19.22
N SER A 45 19.12 -7.93 18.00
CA SER A 45 18.08 -8.25 17.02
C SER A 45 18.57 -9.26 15.99
N VAL A 46 17.81 -10.34 15.79
CA VAL A 46 18.06 -11.37 14.79
C VAL A 46 16.97 -11.30 13.71
N LEU A 47 17.38 -11.25 12.45
CA LEU A 47 16.46 -11.36 11.31
C LEU A 47 16.29 -12.85 10.95
N PHE A 48 15.09 -13.39 11.13
CA PHE A 48 14.75 -14.76 10.76
C PHE A 48 13.41 -14.75 10.02
N ASP A 49 13.37 -15.31 8.80
CA ASP A 49 12.16 -15.34 7.96
C ASP A 49 11.51 -13.95 7.78
N GLU A 50 12.35 -12.96 7.43
CA GLU A 50 11.97 -11.54 7.24
C GLU A 50 11.38 -10.84 8.48
N LYS A 51 11.42 -11.50 9.65
CA LYS A 51 10.97 -10.93 10.93
C LYS A 51 12.16 -10.67 11.85
N LEU A 52 12.14 -9.52 12.51
CA LEU A 52 13.12 -9.15 13.52
C LEU A 52 12.66 -9.69 14.89
N PHE A 53 13.52 -10.48 15.53
CA PHE A 53 13.33 -10.99 16.88
C PHE A 53 14.35 -10.35 17.81
N SER A 54 13.90 -9.86 18.98
CA SER A 54 14.79 -9.39 20.03
C SER A 54 15.13 -10.56 20.95
N VAL A 55 16.42 -10.81 21.13
CA VAL A 55 16.97 -11.95 21.84
C VAL A 55 17.93 -11.44 22.91
N GLU A 56 17.79 -11.96 24.13
CA GLU A 56 18.70 -11.71 25.24
C GLU A 56 19.82 -12.74 25.26
N VAL A 57 21.06 -12.29 25.47
CA VAL A 57 22.22 -13.17 25.63
C VAL A 57 22.11 -13.90 26.97
N ALA A 58 22.03 -15.22 26.93
CA ALA A 58 21.94 -16.05 28.13
C ALA A 58 23.21 -16.00 28.99
N ASP A 59 23.04 -16.24 30.30
CA ASP A 59 24.13 -16.28 31.26
C ASP A 59 25.25 -17.26 30.84
N GLY A 60 26.48 -16.77 30.87
CA GLY A 60 27.68 -17.55 30.55
C GLY A 60 28.04 -17.61 29.06
N LEU A 61 27.26 -16.98 28.17
CA LEU A 61 27.64 -16.79 26.78
C LEU A 61 28.45 -15.49 26.60
N MET A 62 29.59 -15.60 25.93
CA MET A 62 30.44 -14.46 25.58
C MET A 62 30.32 -14.17 24.08
N ALA A 63 30.70 -12.96 23.66
CA ALA A 63 30.97 -12.63 22.27
C ALA A 63 31.65 -13.79 21.51
N GLY A 64 31.11 -14.13 20.33
CA GLY A 64 31.58 -15.24 19.49
C GLY A 64 31.06 -16.63 19.88
N SER A 65 30.31 -16.77 20.98
CA SER A 65 29.68 -18.03 21.36
C SER A 65 28.42 -18.31 20.53
N ALA A 66 28.18 -19.56 20.16
CA ALA A 66 26.95 -19.97 19.48
C ALA A 66 25.85 -20.32 20.48
N MET A 67 24.65 -19.80 20.28
CA MET A 67 23.43 -20.14 21.03
C MET A 67 22.35 -20.69 20.10
N THR A 68 21.50 -21.57 20.63
CA THR A 68 20.37 -22.12 19.89
C THR A 68 19.08 -21.43 20.32
N LEU A 69 18.33 -20.89 19.36
CA LEU A 69 17.07 -20.20 19.57
C LEU A 69 15.91 -21.04 19.04
N GLU A 70 14.87 -21.19 19.86
CA GLU A 70 13.58 -21.74 19.47
C GLU A 70 12.68 -20.60 18.98
N LEU A 71 12.59 -20.44 17.66
CA LEU A 71 11.75 -19.42 17.04
C LEU A 71 10.45 -20.05 16.52
N PRO A 72 9.27 -19.46 16.80
CA PRO A 72 8.02 -19.90 16.20
C PRO A 72 8.07 -19.58 14.70
N VAL A 73 8.17 -20.62 13.88
CA VAL A 73 8.09 -20.44 12.44
C VAL A 73 6.63 -20.57 12.06
N ASN A 74 6.16 -19.69 11.19
CA ASN A 74 4.93 -20.02 10.50
C ASN A 74 5.20 -21.31 9.72
N PRO A 75 4.27 -22.30 9.72
CA PRO A 75 4.43 -23.42 8.80
C PRO A 75 4.75 -22.84 7.42
N PRO A 76 5.75 -23.39 6.70
CA PRO A 76 5.97 -22.98 5.31
C PRO A 76 4.60 -23.03 4.65
N LEU A 77 4.12 -21.88 4.19
CA LEU A 77 2.92 -21.84 3.40
C LEU A 77 3.27 -22.70 2.20
N ASP A 78 2.71 -23.92 2.14
CA ASP A 78 2.90 -24.80 0.99
C ASP A 78 2.72 -23.93 -0.27
N ASP A 79 3.65 -24.01 -1.22
CA ASP A 79 3.67 -23.14 -2.43
C ASP A 79 2.33 -23.16 -3.21
N SER A 80 1.44 -24.09 -2.90
CA SER A 80 0.03 -24.11 -3.32
C SER A 80 -0.81 -22.91 -2.83
N VAL A 81 -0.34 -22.10 -1.87
CA VAL A 81 -0.98 -20.86 -1.40
C VAL A 81 -0.43 -19.61 -2.11
N LEU A 82 0.79 -19.64 -2.66
CA LEU A 82 1.26 -18.58 -3.57
C LEU A 82 0.44 -18.54 -4.86
N ASP A 83 -0.22 -19.65 -5.21
CA ASP A 83 -1.22 -19.70 -6.28
C ASP A 83 -2.55 -19.02 -5.88
N SER A 84 -2.85 -18.88 -4.60
CA SER A 84 -4.10 -18.23 -4.16
C SER A 84 -4.07 -16.70 -4.29
N LYS A 85 -2.89 -16.10 -4.47
CA LYS A 85 -2.76 -14.70 -4.89
C LYS A 85 -2.79 -14.53 -6.42
N ARG A 86 -2.60 -15.63 -7.17
CA ARG A 86 -2.91 -15.74 -8.61
C ARG A 86 -4.36 -16.13 -8.89
N ARG A 87 -5.11 -16.68 -7.92
CA ARG A 87 -6.56 -16.98 -8.06
C ARG A 87 -7.48 -15.77 -8.10
N ASN A 88 -6.94 -14.59 -8.37
CA ASN A 88 -7.71 -13.46 -8.83
C ASN A 88 -7.73 -13.50 -10.37
N HIS A 89 -8.15 -14.62 -10.95
CA HIS A 89 -8.55 -14.66 -12.34
C HIS A 89 -10.01 -15.12 -12.38
N SER A 90 -10.84 -14.42 -13.12
CA SER A 90 -12.23 -14.79 -13.33
C SER A 90 -12.33 -15.49 -14.68
N GLU A 91 -12.80 -16.72 -14.69
CA GLU A 91 -13.16 -17.42 -15.93
C GLU A 91 -14.55 -16.94 -16.37
N VAL A 92 -14.68 -16.48 -17.61
CA VAL A 92 -15.95 -16.06 -18.21
C VAL A 92 -16.12 -16.78 -19.54
N ASP A 93 -17.29 -17.39 -19.75
CA ASP A 93 -17.66 -17.99 -21.02
C ASP A 93 -18.30 -16.91 -21.92
N VAL A 94 -17.71 -16.64 -23.08
CA VAL A 94 -18.11 -15.58 -24.03
C VAL A 94 -18.44 -16.21 -25.38
N VAL A 95 -19.48 -15.71 -26.07
CA VAL A 95 -19.84 -16.17 -27.42
C VAL A 95 -19.18 -15.27 -28.46
N VAL A 96 -18.55 -15.88 -29.46
CA VAL A 96 -17.86 -15.16 -30.54
C VAL A 96 -18.89 -14.49 -31.46
N PRO A 97 -18.81 -13.16 -31.70
CA PRO A 97 -19.74 -12.47 -32.58
C PRO A 97 -19.54 -12.88 -34.05
N ASP A 98 -20.60 -12.71 -34.85
CA ASP A 98 -20.56 -12.99 -36.29
C ASP A 98 -19.56 -12.09 -37.01
N GLY A 99 -18.81 -12.67 -37.96
CA GLY A 99 -17.84 -11.95 -38.79
C GLY A 99 -16.47 -11.76 -38.17
N VAL A 100 -16.16 -12.46 -37.08
CA VAL A 100 -14.82 -12.53 -36.50
C VAL A 100 -14.23 -13.92 -36.75
N ASP A 101 -13.06 -13.99 -37.37
CA ASP A 101 -12.38 -15.23 -37.71
C ASP A 101 -11.28 -15.58 -36.70
N ALA A 102 -10.78 -16.82 -36.74
CA ALA A 102 -9.65 -17.24 -35.91
C ALA A 102 -8.41 -16.34 -36.14
N GLY A 103 -7.80 -15.87 -35.06
CA GLY A 103 -6.67 -14.92 -35.08
C GLY A 103 -7.07 -13.44 -35.05
N ASP A 104 -8.37 -13.11 -35.16
CA ASP A 104 -8.84 -11.74 -34.97
C ASP A 104 -9.00 -11.40 -33.48
N TYR A 105 -9.05 -10.09 -33.20
CA TYR A 105 -9.29 -9.54 -31.87
C TYR A 105 -10.72 -9.02 -31.78
N PHE A 106 -11.41 -9.30 -30.67
CA PHE A 106 -12.70 -8.71 -30.38
C PHE A 106 -12.76 -8.19 -28.95
N THR A 107 -13.62 -7.20 -28.72
CA THR A 107 -13.75 -6.56 -27.41
C THR A 107 -14.89 -7.20 -26.62
N VAL A 108 -14.57 -7.69 -25.42
CA VAL A 108 -15.53 -8.22 -24.45
C VAL A 108 -15.71 -7.24 -23.31
N GLU A 109 -16.95 -6.85 -23.02
CA GLU A 109 -17.25 -6.03 -21.86
C GLU A 109 -17.65 -6.92 -20.67
N VAL A 110 -16.84 -6.91 -19.61
CA VAL A 110 -17.11 -7.63 -18.36
C VAL A 110 -17.09 -6.64 -17.21
N ALA A 111 -18.20 -6.54 -16.48
CA ALA A 111 -18.36 -5.62 -15.37
C ALA A 111 -18.03 -4.15 -15.73
N GLY A 112 -18.45 -3.69 -16.91
CA GLY A 112 -18.23 -2.31 -17.36
C GLY A 112 -16.79 -1.99 -17.79
N SER A 113 -15.95 -3.02 -17.94
CA SER A 113 -14.59 -2.89 -18.46
C SER A 113 -14.45 -3.68 -19.76
N ALA A 114 -13.89 -3.03 -20.79
CA ALA A 114 -13.67 -3.61 -22.10
C ALA A 114 -12.28 -4.29 -22.16
N PHE A 115 -12.25 -5.54 -22.61
CA PHE A 115 -11.04 -6.35 -22.79
C PHE A 115 -10.92 -6.80 -24.24
N GLU A 116 -9.77 -6.59 -24.87
CA GLU A 116 -9.47 -7.18 -26.17
C GLU A 116 -8.98 -8.61 -25.99
N VAL A 117 -9.66 -9.56 -26.62
CA VAL A 117 -9.36 -10.99 -26.58
C VAL A 117 -9.07 -11.45 -28.01
N GLU A 118 -7.95 -12.16 -28.18
CA GLU A 118 -7.59 -12.81 -29.44
C GLU A 118 -8.28 -14.17 -29.54
N LEU A 119 -8.85 -14.47 -30.72
CA LEU A 119 -9.50 -15.74 -30.98
C LEU A 119 -8.47 -16.83 -31.30
N PRO A 120 -8.42 -17.93 -30.53
CA PRO A 120 -7.53 -19.03 -30.83
C PRO A 120 -7.92 -19.73 -32.14
N GLU A 121 -6.94 -20.36 -32.78
CA GLU A 121 -7.18 -21.14 -33.99
C GLU A 121 -8.21 -22.27 -33.76
N GLY A 122 -9.19 -22.37 -34.67
CA GLY A 122 -10.20 -23.42 -34.66
C GLY A 122 -11.53 -23.06 -33.97
N VAL A 123 -11.68 -21.82 -33.49
CA VAL A 123 -12.96 -21.29 -32.99
C VAL A 123 -13.62 -20.46 -34.10
N ALA A 124 -14.90 -20.71 -34.38
CA ALA A 124 -15.66 -19.96 -35.37
C ALA A 124 -16.67 -19.01 -34.71
N ALA A 125 -17.20 -18.06 -35.47
CA ALA A 125 -18.32 -17.24 -35.04
C ALA A 125 -19.49 -18.10 -34.50
N GLY A 126 -20.03 -17.71 -33.36
CA GLY A 126 -21.09 -18.44 -32.64
C GLY A 126 -20.61 -19.48 -31.62
N ASP A 127 -19.31 -19.83 -31.59
CA ASP A 127 -18.77 -20.75 -30.59
C ASP A 127 -18.61 -20.08 -29.20
N SER A 128 -18.61 -20.87 -28.14
CA SER A 128 -18.37 -20.41 -26.76
C SER A 128 -16.90 -20.58 -26.37
N LEU A 129 -16.24 -19.48 -26.03
CA LEU A 129 -14.84 -19.44 -25.58
C LEU A 129 -14.77 -19.15 -24.08
N ARG A 130 -13.98 -19.95 -23.35
CA ARG A 130 -13.68 -19.68 -21.94
C ARG A 130 -12.44 -18.79 -21.81
N VAL A 131 -12.64 -17.55 -21.41
CA VAL A 131 -11.56 -16.56 -21.26
C VAL A 131 -11.19 -16.42 -19.79
N THR A 132 -9.89 -16.48 -19.50
CA THR A 132 -9.36 -16.23 -18.15
C THR A 132 -8.95 -14.77 -18.05
N LEU A 133 -9.77 -13.95 -17.38
CA LEU A 133 -9.50 -12.53 -17.21
C LEU A 133 -8.76 -12.27 -15.88
N PRO A 134 -7.76 -11.39 -15.81
CA PRO A 134 -7.23 -10.91 -14.54
C PRO A 134 -8.36 -10.25 -13.75
N ALA A 135 -8.51 -10.59 -12.47
CA ALA A 135 -9.58 -10.07 -11.65
C ALA A 135 -9.52 -8.55 -11.71
N CYS A 136 -10.60 -7.99 -12.23
CA CYS A 136 -10.76 -6.56 -12.35
C CYS A 136 -10.63 -5.98 -10.94
N MET A 137 -9.54 -5.25 -10.70
CA MET A 137 -9.32 -4.58 -9.44
C MET A 137 -10.35 -3.47 -9.29
N GLY A 138 -11.47 -3.76 -8.61
CA GLY A 138 -12.15 -2.75 -7.81
C GLY A 138 -13.48 -2.19 -8.34
N LEU A 139 -14.45 -3.03 -8.68
CA LEU A 139 -15.86 -2.63 -8.56
C LEU A 139 -16.51 -3.38 -7.39
N PRO A 140 -17.17 -2.66 -6.45
CA PRO A 140 -17.87 -3.30 -5.34
C PRO A 140 -18.99 -4.18 -5.91
N SER A 141 -19.02 -5.44 -5.47
CA SER A 141 -19.92 -6.52 -5.89
C SER A 141 -21.38 -6.29 -5.48
N GLY A 142 -21.94 -5.10 -5.75
CA GLY A 142 -23.20 -4.64 -5.13
C GLY A 142 -24.27 -4.06 -6.04
N ALA A 143 -24.03 -3.82 -7.34
CA ALA A 143 -25.03 -3.19 -8.19
C ALA A 143 -24.86 -3.53 -9.68
N ILE A 144 -25.25 -4.74 -10.07
CA ILE A 144 -25.70 -4.98 -11.44
C ILE A 144 -27.01 -5.75 -11.32
N GLU A 145 -28.11 -5.00 -11.13
CA GLU A 145 -29.43 -5.49 -11.50
C GLU A 145 -29.41 -5.67 -13.02
N ILE A 146 -29.46 -6.92 -13.47
CA ILE A 146 -29.71 -7.23 -14.88
C ILE A 146 -31.19 -6.90 -15.12
N GLU A 147 -31.49 -5.63 -15.37
CA GLU A 147 -32.72 -5.28 -16.06
C GLU A 147 -32.62 -5.91 -17.46
N ARG A 148 -33.33 -7.03 -17.60
CA ARG A 148 -33.65 -7.63 -18.89
C ARG A 148 -34.24 -6.54 -19.77
N LEU A 149 -33.45 -6.04 -20.71
CA LEU A 149 -33.94 -5.27 -21.85
C LEU A 149 -34.87 -6.18 -22.66
N THR A 150 -36.13 -6.23 -22.27
CA THR A 150 -37.23 -6.63 -23.15
C THR A 150 -37.33 -5.56 -24.24
N LEU A 151 -36.80 -5.90 -25.40
CA LEU A 151 -37.15 -5.29 -26.68
C LEU A 151 -38.67 -5.45 -26.91
N ASP A 152 -39.46 -4.52 -26.38
CA ASP A 152 -40.82 -4.30 -26.86
C ASP A 152 -40.79 -3.10 -27.81
N ALA A 153 -40.70 -3.42 -29.09
CA ALA A 153 -40.98 -2.51 -30.18
C ALA A 153 -42.45 -2.09 -30.12
N THR A 154 -42.72 -0.87 -29.67
CA THR A 154 -43.98 -0.18 -30.00
C THR A 154 -43.66 1.24 -30.43
N ASP A 155 -43.87 1.52 -31.71
CA ASP A 155 -43.71 2.83 -32.34
C ASP A 155 -44.52 3.92 -31.61
N PRO A 156 -43.93 5.07 -31.24
CA PRO A 156 -44.72 6.22 -30.83
C PRO A 156 -45.24 6.98 -32.07
N PRO A 157 -46.56 7.30 -32.14
CA PRO A 157 -47.07 8.16 -33.18
C PRO A 157 -46.64 9.61 -32.93
N ALA A 158 -46.24 10.27 -34.01
CA ALA A 158 -45.94 11.69 -34.06
C ALA A 158 -47.10 12.53 -33.52
N SER A 159 -46.83 13.39 -32.53
CA SER A 159 -47.54 14.66 -32.41
C SER A 159 -46.74 15.67 -31.59
N ASP A 160 -46.64 16.86 -32.18
CA ASP A 160 -46.05 18.07 -31.64
C ASP A 160 -46.70 18.45 -30.31
N THR A 161 -45.89 18.62 -29.26
CA THR A 161 -46.23 19.50 -28.14
C THR A 161 -44.97 20.12 -27.58
N GLU A 162 -44.90 21.45 -27.69
CA GLU A 162 -43.97 22.31 -26.97
C GLU A 162 -44.08 22.03 -25.47
N TYR A 163 -42.96 21.71 -24.82
CA TYR A 163 -42.85 21.77 -23.36
C TYR A 163 -41.70 22.68 -22.97
N VAL A 164 -42.07 23.92 -22.64
CA VAL A 164 -41.25 24.88 -21.92
C VAL A 164 -41.28 24.49 -20.44
N CYS A 165 -40.18 24.01 -19.90
CA CYS A 165 -39.90 23.98 -18.46
C CYS A 165 -38.37 23.91 -18.31
N GLY A 166 -37.66 24.78 -17.60
CA GLY A 166 -38.07 25.66 -16.52
C GLY A 166 -36.86 25.71 -15.60
N VAL A 167 -36.08 26.78 -15.75
CA VAL A 167 -34.90 27.12 -14.97
C VAL A 167 -35.22 27.08 -13.47
N ARG A 168 -34.68 26.11 -12.71
CA ARG A 168 -34.61 26.21 -11.24
C ARG A 168 -33.74 25.12 -10.58
N GLU A 169 -32.42 25.22 -10.74
CA GLU A 169 -31.51 24.46 -9.86
C GLU A 169 -30.17 25.18 -9.58
N ALA A 170 -30.25 26.45 -9.17
CA ALA A 170 -29.07 27.27 -8.84
C ALA A 170 -29.08 27.82 -7.40
N ALA A 171 -29.80 27.20 -6.46
CA ALA A 171 -29.94 27.72 -5.10
C ALA A 171 -29.42 26.80 -3.97
N PHE A 172 -29.07 25.53 -4.23
CA PHE A 172 -28.70 24.61 -3.15
C PHE A 172 -27.19 24.57 -2.82
N VAL A 173 -26.33 25.10 -3.70
CA VAL A 173 -24.86 25.03 -3.54
C VAL A 173 -24.26 26.16 -2.67
N ARG A 174 -25.06 27.11 -2.17
CA ARG A 174 -24.53 28.27 -1.39
C ARG A 174 -24.62 28.16 0.14
N ARG A 175 -25.06 27.02 0.69
CA ARG A 175 -25.14 26.85 2.16
C ARG A 175 -23.96 26.08 2.79
N ALA A 176 -23.17 25.36 1.99
CA ALA A 176 -22.09 24.50 2.49
C ALA A 176 -20.72 25.20 2.66
N LEU A 177 -20.57 26.47 2.27
CA LEU A 177 -19.29 27.21 2.36
C LEU A 177 -19.28 28.31 3.45
N GLY A 178 -20.33 28.38 4.28
CA GLY A 178 -20.50 29.45 5.28
C GLY A 178 -19.92 29.18 6.67
N GLU A 179 -19.66 27.92 7.04
CA GLU A 179 -19.34 27.55 8.44
C GLU A 179 -17.85 27.29 8.72
N SER A 180 -17.01 27.10 7.69
CA SER A 180 -15.56 26.85 7.89
C SER A 180 -14.73 28.08 8.31
N ARG A 181 -15.34 29.26 8.45
CA ARG A 181 -14.61 30.50 8.83
C ARG A 181 -14.60 30.84 10.32
N ARG A 182 -15.29 30.08 11.19
CA ARG A 182 -15.34 30.38 12.64
C ARG A 182 -14.40 29.58 13.53
N MET A 183 -13.76 28.51 13.05
CA MET A 183 -12.81 27.74 13.86
C MET A 183 -11.33 28.09 13.65
N ALA A 184 -11.00 28.92 12.65
CA ALA A 184 -9.61 29.31 12.37
C ALA A 184 -9.02 30.36 13.34
N SER A 185 -9.77 30.89 14.31
CA SER A 185 -9.30 32.01 15.16
C SER A 185 -8.82 31.61 16.57
N VAL A 186 -8.67 30.31 16.88
CA VAL A 186 -8.23 29.86 18.22
C VAL A 186 -6.80 29.29 18.25
N VAL A 187 -6.24 28.89 17.10
CA VAL A 187 -4.89 28.28 17.05
C VAL A 187 -3.76 29.32 16.97
N ASP A 188 -4.04 30.56 16.54
CA ASP A 188 -3.00 31.57 16.30
C ASP A 188 -2.54 32.36 17.55
N ARG A 189 -3.17 32.17 18.72
CA ARG A 189 -2.74 32.86 19.96
C ARG A 189 -1.59 32.17 20.70
N ARG A 190 -1.24 30.92 20.37
CA ARG A 190 -0.18 30.18 21.09
C ARG A 190 1.21 30.31 20.46
N ALA A 191 1.30 30.76 19.20
CA ALA A 191 2.57 30.93 18.50
C ALA A 191 3.30 32.25 18.84
N ASN A 192 2.63 33.22 19.47
CA ASN A 192 3.18 34.57 19.68
C ASN A 192 3.65 34.87 21.11
N MET A 193 3.74 33.88 22.00
CA MET A 193 4.26 34.06 23.38
C MET A 193 5.71 33.60 23.59
N LEU A 194 6.38 33.03 22.58
CA LEU A 194 7.76 32.53 22.71
C LEU A 194 8.83 33.44 22.08
N ARG A 195 8.47 34.65 21.62
CA ARG A 195 9.43 35.70 21.24
C ARG A 195 9.51 36.74 22.35
N SER A 196 10.20 36.39 23.44
CA SER A 196 10.78 37.37 24.35
C SER A 196 12.29 37.23 24.20
N ASP A 197 12.84 38.03 23.29
CA ASP A 197 14.27 38.20 23.08
C ASP A 197 14.89 38.85 24.33
N ASP A 198 15.92 38.22 24.86
CA ASP A 198 16.74 38.71 25.97
C ASP A 198 17.98 39.42 25.37
N PRO A 199 18.07 40.76 25.37
CA PRO A 199 19.08 41.48 24.58
C PRO A 199 20.46 41.61 25.26
N ASN A 200 20.76 40.86 26.33
CA ASN A 200 21.93 41.13 27.18
C ASN A 200 23.05 40.08 27.25
N LEU A 201 23.11 39.11 26.32
CA LEU A 201 24.32 38.28 26.17
C LEU A 201 25.13 38.67 24.93
N ARG A 202 25.88 39.77 25.06
CA ARG A 202 27.03 40.09 24.20
C ARG A 202 28.22 40.54 25.05
N ARG A 203 29.30 39.75 24.96
CA ARG A 203 30.73 39.96 25.29
C ARG A 203 31.23 38.64 25.89
N ASP A 204 32.29 37.97 25.46
CA ASP A 204 33.37 38.23 24.51
C ASP A 204 33.92 36.83 24.17
N THR A 205 34.38 36.59 22.94
CA THR A 205 35.64 35.88 22.64
C THR A 205 35.80 35.73 21.14
N THR A 206 36.73 36.52 20.62
CA THR A 206 37.34 36.41 19.30
C THR A 206 38.26 35.18 19.28
N SER A 207 38.01 34.22 18.39
CA SER A 207 39.06 33.42 17.74
C SER A 207 38.51 32.55 16.61
N THR A 208 38.86 32.97 15.41
CA THR A 208 39.12 32.21 14.18
C THR A 208 39.07 30.68 14.29
N GLN A 209 38.06 30.05 13.69
CA GLN A 209 38.25 28.98 12.69
C GLN A 209 36.92 28.56 12.07
N THR A 210 36.89 28.67 10.75
CA THR A 210 35.93 28.10 9.81
C THR A 210 35.69 26.62 10.12
N ALA A 211 34.50 26.28 10.60
CA ALA A 211 34.01 24.91 10.65
C ALA A 211 32.52 24.90 10.30
N CYS A 212 32.20 24.06 9.34
CA CYS A 212 30.91 23.87 8.73
C CYS A 212 29.89 23.46 9.80
N THR A 213 28.88 24.29 10.03
CA THR A 213 27.72 23.94 10.86
C THR A 213 26.87 22.94 10.09
N ALA A 214 27.23 21.66 10.18
CA ALA A 214 26.38 20.55 9.81
C ALA A 214 25.21 20.51 10.81
N GLY A 215 24.03 20.93 10.38
CA GLY A 215 22.79 20.63 11.07
C GLY A 215 22.65 19.11 11.13
N ALA A 216 22.60 18.56 12.34
CA ALA A 216 22.24 17.18 12.58
C ALA A 216 20.74 17.00 12.27
N ALA A 217 20.40 16.94 10.98
CA ALA A 217 19.17 16.34 10.53
C ALA A 217 19.28 14.85 10.88
N ASN A 218 18.36 14.39 11.71
CA ASN A 218 18.20 13.00 12.11
C ASN A 218 17.91 12.20 10.84
N SER A 219 18.95 11.72 10.15
CA SER A 219 18.85 10.88 8.97
C SER A 219 18.42 9.49 9.43
N THR A 220 17.15 9.37 9.80
CA THR A 220 16.41 8.12 9.71
C THR A 220 16.32 7.78 8.23
N SER A 221 17.45 7.33 7.66
CA SER A 221 17.55 6.69 6.36
C SER A 221 16.87 5.33 6.46
N GLN A 222 15.58 5.34 6.73
CA GLN A 222 14.72 4.19 6.61
C GLN A 222 14.54 4.02 5.10
N ALA A 223 15.46 3.28 4.49
CA ALA A 223 15.42 2.97 3.07
C ALA A 223 14.03 2.43 2.74
N HIS A 224 13.22 3.21 2.04
CA HIS A 224 11.89 2.75 1.69
C HIS A 224 12.03 1.69 0.59
N TYR A 225 11.53 0.48 0.87
CA TYR A 225 11.62 -0.63 -0.06
C TYR A 225 10.75 -0.41 -1.30
N THR A 226 11.23 -0.85 -2.47
CA THR A 226 10.44 -0.90 -3.71
C THR A 226 9.18 -1.76 -3.50
N GLY A 227 8.07 -1.36 -4.11
CA GLY A 227 6.76 -1.96 -3.92
C GLY A 227 5.99 -1.47 -2.68
N LYS A 228 6.60 -0.68 -1.79
CA LYS A 228 5.90 -0.10 -0.64
C LYS A 228 4.93 1.01 -1.09
N ARG A 229 3.75 1.07 -0.45
CA ARG A 229 2.77 2.15 -0.61
C ARG A 229 3.15 3.32 0.28
N VAL A 230 3.22 4.52 -0.29
CA VAL A 230 3.64 5.76 0.38
C VAL A 230 2.76 6.93 -0.06
N GLU A 231 2.77 8.01 0.71
CA GLU A 231 2.13 9.27 0.36
C GLU A 231 3.21 10.23 -0.12
N VAL A 232 2.99 10.84 -1.28
CA VAL A 232 3.89 11.84 -1.85
C VAL A 232 3.26 13.22 -1.78
N GLU A 233 4.02 14.20 -1.32
CA GLU A 233 3.63 15.60 -1.34
C GLU A 233 3.63 16.15 -2.77
N ARG A 234 2.56 16.87 -3.12
CA ARG A 234 2.40 17.60 -4.37
C ARG A 234 2.80 19.05 -4.19
N SER A 235 2.96 19.77 -5.30
CA SER A 235 3.34 21.19 -5.30
C SER A 235 2.31 22.11 -4.63
N ASP A 236 1.08 21.65 -4.43
CA ASP A 236 0.02 22.35 -3.70
C ASP A 236 0.00 22.04 -2.19
N GLY A 237 0.97 21.25 -1.69
CA GLY A 237 1.06 20.80 -0.30
C GLY A 237 0.10 19.65 0.05
N SER A 238 -0.68 19.15 -0.91
CA SER A 238 -1.52 17.97 -0.71
C SER A 238 -0.70 16.68 -0.80
N PHE A 239 -1.14 15.63 -0.11
CA PHE A 239 -0.54 14.30 -0.20
C PHE A 239 -1.38 13.42 -1.13
N SER A 240 -0.71 12.65 -1.99
CA SER A 240 -1.36 11.65 -2.85
C SER A 240 -0.76 10.27 -2.61
N PRO A 241 -1.58 9.21 -2.62
CA PRO A 241 -1.08 7.85 -2.49
C PRO A 241 -0.26 7.47 -3.73
N ALA A 242 0.83 6.77 -3.50
CA ALA A 242 1.79 6.34 -4.50
C ALA A 242 2.38 4.96 -4.16
N SER A 243 2.96 4.29 -5.14
CA SER A 243 3.84 3.13 -4.91
C SER A 243 5.26 3.41 -5.36
N ILE A 244 6.23 2.98 -4.56
CA ILE A 244 7.66 3.08 -4.92
C ILE A 244 7.98 2.05 -5.99
N VAL A 245 8.39 2.50 -7.17
CA VAL A 245 8.76 1.62 -8.30
C VAL A 245 10.25 1.31 -8.25
N ALA A 246 11.09 2.33 -8.06
CA ALA A 246 12.53 2.22 -8.04
C ALA A 246 13.16 3.24 -7.10
N TYR A 247 14.39 2.96 -6.66
CA TYR A 247 15.23 3.87 -5.88
C TYR A 247 16.58 4.01 -6.60
N ASP A 248 17.00 5.24 -6.85
CA ASP A 248 18.30 5.55 -7.42
C ASP A 248 19.26 6.00 -6.31
N ALA A 249 20.19 5.12 -5.97
CA ALA A 249 21.19 5.36 -4.93
C ALA A 249 22.20 6.46 -5.29
N GLN A 250 22.39 6.80 -6.57
CA GLN A 250 23.33 7.86 -6.95
C GLN A 250 22.76 9.25 -6.68
N SER A 251 21.46 9.41 -6.91
CA SER A 251 20.76 10.69 -6.72
C SER A 251 20.01 10.79 -5.40
N ASP A 252 19.91 9.69 -4.62
CA ASP A 252 19.06 9.59 -3.42
C ASP A 252 17.60 9.99 -3.71
N THR A 253 17.10 9.55 -4.87
CA THR A 253 15.73 9.84 -5.30
C THR A 253 14.94 8.58 -5.60
N TYR A 254 13.62 8.70 -5.48
CA TYR A 254 12.67 7.63 -5.75
C TYR A 254 11.89 7.90 -7.03
N THR A 255 11.60 6.82 -7.75
CA THR A 255 10.61 6.79 -8.83
C THR A 255 9.32 6.22 -8.27
N LEU A 256 8.25 7.01 -8.33
CA LEU A 256 6.94 6.67 -7.77
C LEU A 256 5.89 6.53 -8.88
N GLU A 257 4.91 5.66 -8.68
CA GLU A 257 3.71 5.56 -9.50
C GLU A 257 2.53 6.16 -8.73
N VAL A 258 1.90 7.19 -9.31
CA VAL A 258 0.79 7.96 -8.73
C VAL A 258 -0.38 7.93 -9.72
N ASN A 259 -1.49 7.31 -9.35
CA ASN A 259 -2.71 7.23 -10.18
C ASN A 259 -2.46 6.75 -11.63
N GLY A 260 -1.56 5.79 -11.83
CA GLY A 260 -1.20 5.25 -13.15
C GLY A 260 -0.20 6.09 -13.94
N GLY A 261 0.30 7.21 -13.38
CA GLY A 261 1.39 8.00 -13.93
C GLY A 261 2.68 7.87 -13.14
N THR A 262 3.83 7.92 -13.79
CA THR A 262 5.14 7.83 -13.12
C THR A 262 5.69 9.23 -12.80
N LYS A 263 6.02 9.46 -11.53
CA LYS A 263 6.73 10.65 -11.04
C LYS A 263 8.18 10.28 -10.74
N TRP A 264 9.10 11.04 -11.30
CA TRP A 264 10.54 10.80 -11.20
C TRP A 264 11.17 11.78 -10.20
N LEU A 265 12.34 11.39 -9.68
CA LEU A 265 13.22 12.25 -8.88
C LEU A 265 12.54 12.79 -7.61
N VAL A 266 11.75 11.96 -6.94
CA VAL A 266 11.10 12.35 -5.69
C VAL A 266 12.07 12.18 -4.52
N GLU A 267 12.32 13.27 -3.80
CA GLU A 267 13.19 13.28 -2.61
C GLU A 267 12.53 12.59 -1.41
N THR A 268 13.34 11.95 -0.57
CA THR A 268 12.90 11.28 0.68
C THR A 268 12.03 12.17 1.58
N GLY A 269 12.32 13.47 1.66
CA GLY A 269 11.56 14.42 2.48
C GLY A 269 10.13 14.68 2.01
N SER A 270 9.84 14.41 0.73
CA SER A 270 8.50 14.53 0.15
C SER A 270 7.66 13.26 0.29
N ILE A 271 8.22 12.21 0.91
CA ILE A 271 7.60 10.89 1.05
C ILE A 271 7.23 10.68 2.51
N ARG A 272 6.00 10.22 2.74
CA ARG A 272 5.53 9.76 4.05
C ARG A 272 5.08 8.31 3.95
N GLU A 273 5.40 7.52 4.97
CA GLU A 273 4.82 6.18 5.04
C GLU A 273 3.32 6.30 5.26
N LEU A 274 2.51 5.63 4.43
CA LEU A 274 1.10 5.48 4.79
C LEU A 274 1.05 4.75 6.12
N ASP A 275 0.50 5.40 7.13
CA ASP A 275 0.17 4.72 8.36
C ASP A 275 -0.85 3.63 8.00
N ARG A 276 -0.41 2.38 8.12
CA ARG A 276 -1.19 1.21 7.70
C ARG A 276 -2.53 1.14 8.44
N LEU A 277 -2.62 1.76 9.62
CA LEU A 277 -3.85 1.91 10.39
C LEU A 277 -4.82 2.93 9.78
N ALA A 278 -4.33 4.02 9.20
CA ALA A 278 -5.18 5.01 8.53
C ALA A 278 -5.83 4.43 7.26
N LEU A 279 -5.07 3.63 6.51
CA LEU A 279 -5.55 2.93 5.30
C LEU A 279 -6.65 1.92 5.64
N LEU A 280 -6.50 1.17 6.73
CA LEU A 280 -7.51 0.24 7.22
C LEU A 280 -8.80 0.95 7.68
N ARG A 281 -8.70 2.12 8.31
CA ARG A 281 -9.88 2.92 8.67
C ARG A 281 -10.61 3.49 7.45
N ALA A 282 -9.87 3.98 6.46
CA ALA A 282 -10.45 4.55 5.24
C ALA A 282 -11.15 3.49 4.37
N THR A 283 -10.60 2.28 4.31
CA THR A 283 -11.19 1.17 3.55
C THR A 283 -12.31 0.44 4.29
N ALA A 284 -12.34 0.48 5.62
CA ALA A 284 -13.37 -0.16 6.42
C ALA A 284 -14.74 0.53 6.36
N GLY A 285 -14.89 1.68 5.70
CA GLY A 285 -16.19 2.31 5.45
C GLY A 285 -17.06 2.42 6.71
N PHE A 286 -16.45 2.70 7.87
CA PHE A 286 -17.22 3.03 9.07
C PHE A 286 -17.85 4.40 8.86
N HIS A 287 -19.04 4.39 8.26
CA HIS A 287 -19.96 5.51 8.26
C HIS A 287 -20.42 5.66 9.72
N GLU A 288 -19.83 6.59 10.46
CA GLU A 288 -20.18 6.89 11.86
C GLU A 288 -21.54 7.60 12.02
N ASP A 289 -22.44 7.50 11.04
CA ASP A 289 -23.75 8.16 11.07
C ASP A 289 -24.87 7.14 11.10
N CYS A 290 -25.19 6.67 12.32
CA CYS A 290 -26.53 6.23 12.71
C CYS A 290 -26.62 6.39 14.23
N GLU A 291 -26.73 7.63 14.71
CA GLU A 291 -27.36 7.87 16.01
C GLU A 291 -28.84 7.50 15.88
N PRO A 292 -29.37 6.57 16.71
CA PRO A 292 -30.81 6.35 16.78
C PRO A 292 -31.46 7.49 17.58
N GLU A 293 -32.45 8.16 16.96
CA GLU A 293 -33.44 9.00 17.67
C GLU A 293 -34.35 8.18 18.59
#